data_AF-A0A3M0WTC2-F1
#
_entry.id   AF-A0A3M0WTC2-F1
#
_cell.length_a   1.000
_cell.length_b   1.000
_cell.length_c   1.000
_cell.angle_alpha   90.00
_cell.angle_beta   90.00
_cell.angle_gamma   90.00
#
_symmetry.space_group_name_H-M   'P 1'
#
loop_
_entity.id
_entity.type
_entity.pdbx_description
1 polymer ?
#
loop_
_entity_poly.entity_id
_entity_poly.type
_entity_poly.pdbx_seq_one_letter_code
_entity_poly.pdbx_strand_id
1 'polypeptide(L)'
;GFDVKFKSNFTIEIKGVPGDVKVGSEIETLNEILDEYKLNQREKNLDLVHNIAASYSCKTAIKTGDRISEQEMRLLVDQLFATSMPYVCPHGRPIVIKIPLTEFDRRFGRT
;
A
#
# COMPACT_ATOMS: atom_id res chain seq x y z
N GLY A 1 -7.93 6.75 -10.10
CA GLY A 1 -8.52 5.39 -10.13
C GLY A 1 -8.17 4.73 -11.45
N PHE A 2 -8.45 3.43 -11.61
CA PHE A 2 -8.34 2.78 -12.91
C PHE A 2 -9.52 3.19 -13.79
N ASP A 3 -9.25 3.61 -15.03
CA ASP A 3 -10.26 3.78 -16.07
C ASP A 3 -10.17 2.59 -17.02
N VAL A 4 -11.25 1.82 -17.11
CA VAL A 4 -11.31 0.55 -17.85
C VAL A 4 -12.50 0.53 -18.79
N LYS A 5 -12.26 0.07 -20.02
CA LYS A 5 -13.28 -0.17 -21.03
C LYS A 5 -13.43 -1.68 -21.28
N PHE A 6 -14.62 -2.20 -21.05
CA PHE A 6 -14.95 -3.59 -21.36
C PHE A 6 -15.13 -3.76 -22.87
N LYS A 7 -14.48 -4.77 -23.45
CA LYS A 7 -14.67 -5.22 -24.83
C LYS A 7 -15.29 -6.63 -24.84
N SER A 8 -15.58 -7.16 -26.02
CA SER A 8 -16.03 -8.55 -26.20
C SER A 8 -14.95 -9.56 -25.80
N ASN A 9 -15.34 -10.83 -25.60
CA ASN A 9 -14.42 -11.96 -25.37
C ASN A 9 -13.50 -11.81 -24.14
N PHE A 10 -14.07 -11.41 -22.99
CA PHE A 10 -13.32 -11.28 -21.72
C PHE A 10 -12.09 -10.36 -21.80
N THR A 11 -12.08 -9.43 -22.76
CA THR A 11 -11.00 -8.47 -22.96
C THR A 11 -11.35 -7.14 -22.31
N ILE A 12 -10.41 -6.58 -21.55
CA ILE A 12 -10.53 -5.26 -20.92
C ILE A 12 -9.40 -4.37 -21.46
N GLU A 13 -9.72 -3.12 -21.74
CA GLU A 13 -8.75 -2.09 -22.15
C GLU A 13 -8.58 -1.09 -20.99
N ILE A 14 -7.35 -0.93 -20.50
CA ILE A 14 -7.01 0.07 -19.49
C ILE A 14 -6.73 1.40 -20.20
N LYS A 15 -7.54 2.42 -19.92
CA LYS A 15 -7.41 3.77 -20.47
C LYS A 15 -6.70 4.74 -19.54
N GLY A 16 -6.68 4.43 -18.25
CA GLY A 16 -6.04 5.25 -17.24
C GLY A 16 -5.75 4.46 -15.98
N VAL A 17 -4.70 4.87 -15.27
CA VAL A 17 -4.29 4.30 -13.98
C VAL A 17 -4.11 5.40 -12.94
N PRO A 18 -4.22 5.09 -11.64
CA PRO A 18 -3.78 5.98 -10.58
C PRO A 18 -2.31 6.40 -10.74
N GLY A 19 -1.95 7.61 -10.29
CA GLY A 19 -0.61 8.16 -10.48
C GLY A 19 0.50 7.45 -9.70
N ASP A 20 0.14 6.66 -8.70
CA ASP A 20 1.03 5.81 -7.90
C ASP A 20 1.25 4.41 -8.51
N VAL A 21 0.60 4.08 -9.62
CA VAL A 21 0.92 2.88 -10.39
C VAL A 21 2.17 3.12 -11.24
N LYS A 22 3.14 2.21 -11.15
CA LYS A 22 4.38 2.30 -11.93
C LYS A 22 4.10 2.06 -13.42
N VAL A 23 4.68 2.92 -14.26
CA VAL A 23 4.59 2.78 -15.72
C VAL A 23 5.19 1.44 -16.15
N GLY A 24 4.45 0.69 -16.96
CA GLY A 24 4.82 -0.64 -17.46
C GLY A 24 4.39 -1.80 -16.57
N SER A 25 3.84 -1.56 -15.36
CA SER A 25 3.29 -2.60 -14.49
C SER A 25 1.77 -2.54 -14.37
N GLU A 26 1.07 -1.79 -15.21
CA GLU A 26 -0.35 -1.46 -15.06
C GLU A 26 -1.23 -2.72 -15.02
N ILE A 27 -0.99 -3.65 -15.95
CA ILE A 27 -1.73 -4.90 -16.07
C ILE A 27 -1.44 -5.81 -14.87
N GLU A 28 -0.17 -5.95 -14.50
CA GLU A 28 0.26 -6.77 -13.37
C GLU A 28 -0.36 -6.24 -12.07
N THR A 29 -0.23 -4.94 -11.80
CA THR A 29 -0.78 -4.29 -10.62
C THR A 29 -2.29 -4.45 -10.54
N LEU A 30 -3.02 -4.26 -11.65
CA LEU A 30 -4.47 -4.47 -11.66
C LEU A 30 -4.85 -5.92 -11.32
N ASN A 31 -4.16 -6.89 -11.92
CA ASN A 31 -4.42 -8.31 -11.64
C ASN A 31 -4.10 -8.66 -10.18
N GLU A 32 -2.96 -8.19 -9.65
CA GLU A 32 -2.59 -8.41 -8.25
C GLU A 32 -3.62 -7.83 -7.27
N ILE A 33 -4.17 -6.65 -7.57
CA ILE A 33 -5.23 -6.03 -6.76
C ILE A 33 -6.50 -6.89 -6.80
N LEU A 34 -6.90 -7.36 -7.99
CA LEU A 34 -8.10 -8.19 -8.16
C LEU A 34 -7.97 -9.55 -7.47
N ASP A 35 -6.78 -10.15 -7.50
CA ASP A 35 -6.53 -11.43 -6.85
C ASP A 35 -6.54 -11.30 -5.32
N GLU A 36 -5.88 -10.26 -4.78
CA GLU A 36 -5.92 -9.95 -3.35
C GLU A 36 -7.35 -9.64 -2.89
N TYR A 37 -8.12 -8.90 -3.69
CA TYR A 37 -9.51 -8.57 -3.37
C TYR A 37 -10.37 -9.83 -3.24
N LYS A 38 -10.25 -10.76 -4.18
CA LYS A 38 -10.98 -12.06 -4.15
C LYS A 38 -10.58 -12.89 -2.94
N LEU A 39 -9.29 -12.90 -2.60
CA LEU A 39 -8.77 -13.62 -1.43
C LEU A 39 -9.37 -13.08 -0.14
N ASN A 40 -9.26 -11.76 0.07
CA ASN A 40 -9.80 -11.07 1.24
C ASN A 40 -11.32 -11.22 1.36
N GLN A 41 -12.05 -11.21 0.24
CA GLN A 41 -13.51 -11.42 0.25
C GLN A 41 -13.87 -12.83 0.73
N ARG A 42 -13.09 -13.85 0.36
CA ARG A 42 -13.33 -15.24 0.79
C ARG A 42 -12.94 -15.48 2.24
N GLU A 43 -11.82 -14.91 2.68
CA GLU A 43 -11.20 -15.26 3.96
C GLU A 43 -11.57 -14.34 5.12
N LYS A 44 -11.83 -13.06 4.84
CA LYS A 44 -11.90 -12.01 5.88
C LYS A 44 -13.24 -11.28 5.95
N ASN A 45 -14.17 -11.53 5.01
CA ASN A 45 -15.49 -10.88 4.93
C ASN A 45 -15.42 -9.36 5.17
N LEU A 46 -14.41 -8.70 4.60
CA LEU A 46 -14.21 -7.27 4.75
C LEU A 46 -15.30 -6.48 4.01
N ASP A 47 -15.64 -5.30 4.52
CA ASP A 47 -16.45 -4.34 3.78
C ASP A 47 -15.80 -4.02 2.43
N LEU A 48 -16.63 -3.75 1.41
CA LEU A 48 -16.20 -3.49 0.03
C LEU A 48 -15.10 -2.41 -0.03
N VAL A 49 -15.31 -1.28 0.64
CA VAL A 49 -14.38 -0.14 0.59
C VAL A 49 -13.07 -0.51 1.27
N HIS A 50 -13.15 -1.19 2.42
CA HIS A 50 -11.98 -1.62 3.16
C HIS A 50 -11.16 -2.65 2.39
N ASN A 51 -11.81 -3.61 1.73
CA ASN A 51 -11.14 -4.62 0.92
C ASN A 51 -10.40 -3.99 -0.27
N ILE A 52 -11.06 -3.09 -1.01
CA ILE A 52 -10.42 -2.37 -2.13
C ILE A 52 -9.20 -1.59 -1.62
N ALA A 53 -9.34 -0.85 -0.52
CA ALA A 53 -8.24 -0.07 0.04
C ALA A 53 -7.07 -0.97 0.47
N ALA A 54 -7.35 -2.09 1.12
CA ALA A 54 -6.36 -3.07 1.53
C ALA A 54 -5.62 -3.65 0.32
N SER A 55 -6.35 -4.22 -0.64
CA SER A 55 -5.79 -4.83 -1.85
C SER A 55 -5.00 -3.84 -2.70
N TYR A 56 -5.43 -2.57 -2.75
CA TYR A 56 -4.72 -1.50 -3.44
C TYR A 56 -3.41 -1.12 -2.75
N SER A 57 -3.50 -0.81 -1.45
CA SER A 57 -2.39 -0.19 -0.67
C SER A 57 -1.09 -0.98 -0.70
N CYS A 58 -1.15 -2.31 -0.67
CA CYS A 58 0.07 -3.13 -0.68
C CYS A 58 0.71 -3.27 -2.06
N LYS A 59 -0.06 -3.13 -3.14
CA LYS A 59 0.43 -3.35 -4.50
C LYS A 59 1.03 -2.10 -5.12
N THR A 60 0.51 -0.92 -4.75
CA THR A 60 1.00 0.39 -5.21
C THR A 60 1.93 1.12 -4.24
N ALA A 61 2.18 0.58 -3.05
CA ALA A 61 3.12 1.17 -2.10
C ALA A 61 4.55 1.25 -2.67
N ILE A 62 5.31 2.25 -2.19
CA ILE A 62 6.77 2.28 -2.30
C ILE A 62 7.32 1.01 -1.64
N LYS A 63 8.05 0.20 -2.40
CA LYS A 63 8.53 -1.12 -1.98
C LYS A 63 9.98 -1.07 -1.53
N THR A 64 10.38 -2.12 -0.83
CA THR A 64 11.79 -2.33 -0.47
C THR A 64 12.67 -2.29 -1.72
N GLY A 65 13.69 -1.44 -1.70
CA GLY A 65 14.63 -1.27 -2.80
C GLY A 65 14.32 -0.10 -3.73
N ASP A 66 13.13 0.49 -3.62
CA ASP A 66 12.82 1.74 -4.34
C ASP A 66 13.69 2.87 -3.79
N ARG A 67 14.36 3.58 -4.70
CA ARG A 67 15.18 4.74 -4.34
C ARG A 67 14.29 5.97 -4.36
N ILE A 68 14.17 6.61 -3.19
CA ILE A 68 13.47 7.88 -3.02
C ILE A 68 14.44 8.94 -2.47
N SER A 69 14.23 10.17 -2.90
CA SER A 69 14.96 11.35 -2.43
C SER A 69 14.58 11.72 -0.99
N GLU A 70 15.41 12.53 -0.33
CA GLU A 70 15.06 13.06 1.00
C GLU A 70 13.74 13.85 1.00
N GLN A 71 13.45 14.56 -0.09
CA GLN A 71 12.20 15.31 -0.22
C GLN A 71 11.01 14.36 -0.27
N GLU A 72 11.08 13.28 -1.05
CA GLU A 72 10.05 12.24 -1.10
C GLU A 72 9.89 11.53 0.24
N MET A 73 10.99 11.25 0.95
CA MET A 73 10.94 10.69 2.30
C MET A 73 10.18 11.58 3.28
N ARG A 74 10.46 12.88 3.29
CA ARG A 74 9.76 13.84 4.17
C ARG A 74 8.27 13.92 3.83
N LEU A 75 7.94 14.03 2.55
CA LEU A 75 6.56 14.06 2.08
C LEU A 75 5.80 12.79 2.46
N LEU A 76 6.43 11.61 2.38
CA LEU A 76 5.83 10.35 2.78
C LEU A 76 5.49 10.32 4.28
N VAL A 77 6.39 10.82 5.12
CA VAL A 77 6.17 10.92 6.57
C VAL A 77 5.04 11.92 6.88
N ASP A 78 5.03 13.07 6.24
CA ASP A 78 3.97 14.07 6.41
C ASP A 78 2.60 13.52 5.99
N GLN A 79 2.54 12.84 4.84
CA GLN A 79 1.33 12.18 4.35
C GLN A 79 0.84 11.07 5.29
N LEU A 80 1.76 10.27 5.83
CA LEU A 80 1.41 9.24 6.81
C LEU A 80 0.72 9.85 8.02
N PHE A 81 1.30 10.89 8.63
CA PHE A 81 0.74 11.52 9.82
C PHE A 81 -0.49 12.40 9.55
N ALA A 82 -0.77 12.72 8.29
CA ALA A 82 -2.04 13.34 7.88
C ALA A 82 -3.21 12.35 7.76
N THR A 83 -2.96 11.03 7.79
CA THR A 83 -4.03 10.02 7.77
C THR A 83 -4.78 9.94 9.10
N SER A 84 -6.01 9.42 9.07
CA SER A 84 -6.82 9.22 10.29
C SER A 84 -6.26 8.15 11.23
N MET A 85 -5.46 7.20 10.71
CA MET A 85 -4.89 6.08 11.47
C MET A 85 -3.45 5.78 11.02
N PRO A 86 -2.45 6.57 11.46
CA PRO A 86 -1.08 6.49 10.95
C PRO A 86 -0.26 5.30 11.49
N TYR A 87 -0.76 4.59 12.50
CA TYR A 87 0.01 3.56 13.20
C TYR A 87 -0.25 2.14 12.70
N VAL A 88 -1.32 1.93 11.93
CA VAL A 88 -1.78 0.60 11.51
C VAL A 88 -2.15 0.66 10.04
N CYS A 89 -1.60 -0.24 9.23
CA CYS A 89 -1.96 -0.31 7.81
C CYS A 89 -3.34 -0.93 7.62
N PRO A 90 -3.96 -0.81 6.43
CA PRO A 90 -5.26 -1.43 6.15
C PRO A 90 -5.31 -2.95 6.39
N HIS A 91 -4.15 -3.64 6.42
CA HIS A 91 -4.06 -5.08 6.75
C HIS A 91 -3.80 -5.37 8.24
N GLY A 92 -3.76 -4.35 9.10
CA GLY A 92 -3.55 -4.51 10.54
C GLY A 92 -2.09 -4.54 10.99
N ARG A 93 -1.10 -4.37 10.08
CA ARG A 93 0.32 -4.35 10.47
C ARG A 93 0.71 -2.98 11.05
N PRO A 94 1.56 -2.93 12.09
CA PRO A 94 2.08 -1.67 12.61
C PRO A 94 2.97 -0.99 11.57
N ILE A 95 2.80 0.33 11.41
CA ILE A 95 3.58 1.15 10.47
C ILE A 95 4.78 1.81 11.18
N VAL A 96 4.59 2.26 12.42
CA VAL A 96 5.60 3.00 13.19
C VAL A 96 5.98 2.21 14.43
N ILE A 97 7.28 2.06 14.66
CA ILE A 97 7.83 1.50 15.91
C ILE A 97 8.59 2.62 16.62
N LYS A 98 8.24 2.88 17.88
CA LYS A 98 8.93 3.84 18.73
C LYS A 98 9.91 3.10 19.64
N ILE A 99 11.20 3.32 19.43
CA ILE A 99 12.26 2.77 20.30
C ILE A 99 12.81 3.94 21.14
N PRO A 100 12.58 3.96 22.46
CA PRO A 100 13.14 5.00 23.32
C PRO A 100 14.66 4.86 23.43
N LEU A 101 15.34 5.99 23.69
CA LEU A 101 16.81 6.00 23.87
C LEU A 101 17.26 5.06 25.00
N THR A 102 16.48 4.96 26.08
CA THR A 102 16.75 4.04 27.19
C THR A 102 16.76 2.57 26.77
N GLU A 103 15.96 2.20 25.76
CA GLU A 103 15.99 0.85 25.20
C GLU A 103 17.25 0.60 24.39
N PHE A 104 17.72 1.61 23.64
CA PHE A 104 19.03 1.55 22.98
C PHE A 104 20.15 1.40 24.01
N ASP A 105 20.17 2.22 25.06
CA ASP A 105 21.19 2.16 26.12
C ASP A 105 21.25 0.78 26.77
N ARG A 106 20.10 0.20 27.12
CA ARG A 106 20.01 -1.17 27.64
C ARG A 106 20.55 -2.21 26.66
N ARG A 107 20.20 -2.12 25.36
CA ARG A 107 20.67 -3.06 24.32
C ARG A 107 22.18 -2.98 24.08
N PHE A 108 22.79 -1.83 24.35
CA PHE A 108 24.23 -1.62 24.27
C PHE A 108 24.95 -1.72 25.63
N GLY A 109 24.27 -2.13 26.71
CA GLY A 109 24.87 -2.33 28.03
C GLY A 109 25.31 -1.04 28.74
N ARG A 110 24.68 0.09 28.42
CA ARG A 110 25.00 1.43 28.96
C ARG A 110 24.18 1.82 30.19
N THR A 111 23.33 0.91 30.68
CA THR A 111 22.50 1.00 31.90
C THR A 111 22.36 -0.36 32.55
#